data_AF-A0A8R7R441-F1
#
_entry.id   AF-A0A8R7R441-F1
#
_cell.length_a   1.000
_cell.length_b   1.000
_cell.length_c   1.000
_cell.angle_alpha   90.00
_cell.angle_beta   90.00
_cell.angle_gamma   90.00
#
_symmetry.space_group_name_H-M   'P 1'
#
loop_
_entity.id
_entity.type
_entity.pdbx_description
1 polymer ?
#
loop_
_entity_poly.entity_id
_entity_poly.type
_entity_poly.pdbx_seq_one_letter_code
_entity_poly.pdbx_strand_id
1 'polypeptide(L)'
;MNAMAAPATASTLLPARTYSSARPVARTAARCLPRRSGGESMLSPSPLRLSAGRTRRAEAARASAAGAGGAPAAALPAALLFDCDGVLVDTEKDGHRISFNETFAERELGVSWDVELYGELLKIGGGKERMTAHFNKTVWPAKAPKTDEERKEFIASLHKRKTELFMALIEKKLLPLRPGVQRLIDEALGKGVKVAVCSTSNEKACRFQQ
;
A
#
# COMPACT_ATOMS: atom_id res chain seq x y z
N MET A 1 31.05 -61.99 -21.34
CA MET A 1 31.32 -60.55 -21.40
C MET A 1 30.55 -60.00 -22.59
N ASN A 2 29.44 -59.30 -22.37
CA ASN A 2 28.88 -58.40 -23.38
C ASN A 2 27.91 -57.43 -22.71
N ALA A 3 28.22 -56.15 -22.89
CA ALA A 3 27.46 -55.00 -22.42
C ALA A 3 26.22 -54.79 -23.31
N MET A 4 25.10 -54.44 -22.69
CA MET A 4 23.90 -54.00 -23.42
C MET A 4 23.56 -52.59 -22.93
N ALA A 5 23.81 -51.63 -23.81
CA ALA A 5 23.58 -50.21 -23.63
C ALA A 5 22.09 -49.88 -23.71
N ALA A 6 21.65 -48.92 -22.88
CA ALA A 6 20.33 -48.30 -22.96
C ALA A 6 20.37 -47.09 -23.91
N PRO A 7 19.33 -46.84 -24.73
CA PRO A 7 19.23 -45.63 -25.53
C PRO A 7 18.62 -44.47 -24.72
N ALA A 8 19.24 -43.29 -24.86
CA ALA A 8 18.72 -42.02 -24.38
C ALA A 8 17.63 -41.49 -25.33
N THR A 9 16.45 -41.20 -24.80
CA THR A 9 15.39 -40.47 -25.52
C THR A 9 15.36 -39.02 -25.06
N ALA A 10 15.78 -38.13 -25.97
CA ALA A 10 15.54 -36.69 -25.89
C ALA A 10 14.05 -36.40 -26.18
N SER A 11 13.45 -35.48 -25.43
CA SER A 11 12.13 -34.93 -25.78
C SER A 11 12.08 -33.42 -25.51
N THR A 12 12.37 -32.69 -26.59
CA THR A 12 11.70 -31.51 -27.12
C THR A 12 11.23 -30.42 -26.15
N LEU A 13 12.01 -29.34 -26.11
CA LEU A 13 11.63 -28.00 -25.65
C LEU A 13 10.50 -27.40 -26.51
N LEU A 14 9.43 -26.96 -25.87
CA LEU A 14 8.39 -26.12 -26.50
C LEU A 14 8.82 -24.64 -26.51
N PRO A 15 8.45 -23.86 -27.55
CA PRO A 15 8.89 -22.48 -27.70
C PRO A 15 8.15 -21.50 -26.78
N ALA A 16 8.87 -20.46 -26.37
CA ALA A 16 8.37 -19.34 -25.59
C ALA A 16 7.28 -18.57 -26.35
N ARG A 17 6.09 -18.43 -25.74
CA ARG A 17 5.06 -17.50 -26.19
C ARG A 17 5.47 -16.07 -25.86
N THR A 18 5.71 -15.28 -26.90
CA THR A 18 5.85 -13.83 -26.83
C THR A 18 4.48 -13.20 -26.53
N TYR A 19 4.35 -12.55 -25.37
CA TYR A 19 3.19 -11.70 -25.09
C TYR A 19 3.41 -10.33 -25.71
N SER A 20 2.59 -10.02 -26.72
CA SER A 20 2.55 -8.76 -27.44
C SER A 20 1.92 -7.67 -26.56
N SER A 21 2.65 -6.57 -26.39
CA SER A 21 2.17 -5.31 -25.84
C SER A 21 1.30 -4.59 -26.86
N ALA A 22 0.05 -4.25 -26.50
CA ALA A 22 -0.55 -2.93 -26.69
C ALA A 22 -2.07 -2.94 -26.41
N ARG A 23 -2.54 -2.03 -25.54
CA ARG A 23 -3.28 -0.81 -25.95
C ARG A 23 -3.76 -0.02 -24.71
N PRO A 24 -3.53 1.30 -24.64
CA PRO A 24 -4.10 2.16 -23.61
C PRO A 24 -5.56 2.52 -23.95
N VAL A 25 -6.44 2.43 -22.95
CA VAL A 25 -7.82 2.94 -23.03
C VAL A 25 -7.79 4.46 -22.84
N ALA A 26 -8.37 5.18 -23.80
CA ALA A 26 -8.43 6.63 -23.82
C ALA A 26 -9.27 7.20 -22.65
N ARG A 27 -8.73 8.20 -21.95
CA ARG A 27 -9.45 9.06 -21.01
C ARG A 27 -10.34 10.02 -21.80
N THR A 28 -11.66 9.89 -21.64
CA THR A 28 -12.62 10.88 -22.14
C THR A 28 -12.65 12.07 -21.19
N ALA A 29 -12.28 13.24 -21.68
CA ALA A 29 -12.39 14.51 -20.99
C ALA A 29 -13.87 14.95 -20.90
N ALA A 30 -14.35 15.28 -19.70
CA ALA A 30 -15.64 15.90 -19.52
C ALA A 30 -15.61 17.34 -20.05
N ARG A 31 -16.46 17.62 -21.06
CA ARG A 31 -16.68 18.95 -21.62
C ARG A 31 -17.48 19.81 -20.63
N CYS A 32 -16.93 20.97 -20.25
CA CYS A 32 -17.69 22.09 -19.72
C CYS A 32 -18.65 22.63 -20.80
N LEU A 33 -19.94 22.74 -20.46
CA LEU A 33 -20.93 23.49 -21.24
C LEU A 33 -21.17 24.86 -20.58
N PRO A 34 -21.28 25.95 -21.35
CA PRO A 34 -21.72 27.25 -20.83
C PRO A 34 -23.25 27.32 -20.83
N ARG A 35 -23.85 27.84 -19.75
CA ARG A 35 -25.28 28.17 -19.70
C ARG A 35 -25.45 29.69 -19.73
N ARG A 36 -26.23 30.15 -20.70
CA ARG A 36 -26.46 31.57 -21.07
C ARG A 36 -27.78 32.08 -20.45
N SER A 37 -27.71 33.28 -19.88
CA SER A 37 -28.65 34.42 -19.85
C SER A 37 -30.18 34.29 -19.75
N GLY A 38 -30.75 35.15 -18.89
CA GLY A 38 -32.08 35.79 -18.96
C GLY A 38 -32.40 36.42 -17.59
N GLY A 39 -32.34 37.75 -17.40
CA GLY A 39 -33.44 38.73 -17.54
C GLY A 39 -34.27 38.73 -16.24
N GLU A 40 -34.47 39.80 -15.44
CA GLU A 40 -35.01 41.15 -15.67
C GLU A 40 -34.70 42.00 -14.39
N SER A 41 -34.26 43.26 -14.42
CA SER A 41 -34.96 44.55 -14.63
C SER A 41 -35.06 45.39 -13.34
N MET A 42 -34.43 46.58 -13.39
CA MET A 42 -34.79 47.88 -12.80
C MET A 42 -34.94 47.96 -11.26
N LEU A 43 -34.27 48.85 -10.53
CA LEU A 43 -34.51 50.30 -10.52
C LEU A 43 -33.29 51.07 -9.92
N SER A 44 -32.97 52.21 -10.53
CA SER A 44 -32.09 53.30 -10.06
C SER A 44 -32.92 54.27 -9.16
N PRO A 45 -32.36 55.23 -8.36
CA PRO A 45 -31.38 56.25 -8.78
C PRO A 45 -30.24 56.59 -7.79
N SER A 46 -29.17 57.18 -8.35
CA SER A 46 -28.08 57.94 -7.70
C SER A 46 -28.56 59.37 -7.28
N PRO A 47 -27.77 60.37 -6.80
CA PRO A 47 -26.29 60.51 -6.83
C PRO A 47 -25.60 61.32 -5.68
N LEU A 48 -24.29 61.61 -5.87
CA LEU A 48 -23.45 62.70 -5.32
C LEU A 48 -22.90 62.54 -3.88
N ARG A 49 -21.77 63.13 -3.45
CA ARG A 49 -20.46 63.59 -3.99
C ARG A 49 -19.68 64.09 -2.74
N LEU A 50 -18.35 63.93 -2.73
CA LEU A 50 -17.29 64.61 -1.94
C LEU A 50 -17.63 65.44 -0.67
N SER A 51 -16.86 65.23 0.42
CA SER A 51 -15.90 66.24 0.92
C SER A 51 -15.10 65.74 2.13
N ALA A 52 -13.83 66.15 2.16
CA ALA A 52 -12.90 66.04 3.28
C ALA A 52 -13.34 66.85 4.51
N GLY A 53 -12.90 66.39 5.69
CA GLY A 53 -12.99 67.11 6.95
C GLY A 53 -11.94 66.57 7.93
N ARG A 54 -10.98 67.42 8.28
CA ARG A 54 -9.80 67.15 9.13
C ARG A 54 -10.12 67.51 10.59
N THR A 55 -9.34 66.92 11.51
CA THR A 55 -9.13 67.28 12.95
C THR A 55 -10.18 66.68 13.92
N ARG A 56 -9.87 66.20 15.15
CA ARG A 56 -8.76 66.39 16.09
C ARG A 56 -8.51 65.13 16.95
N ARG A 57 -7.25 65.00 17.38
CA ARG A 57 -6.69 64.35 18.57
C ARG A 57 -7.68 63.90 19.66
N ALA A 58 -7.57 62.64 20.09
CA ALA A 58 -7.70 62.23 21.48
C ALA A 58 -6.79 61.00 21.72
N GLU A 59 -5.78 61.17 22.57
CA GLU A 59 -5.00 60.07 23.15
C GLU A 59 -5.94 59.18 23.97
N ALA A 60 -5.87 57.87 23.72
CA ALA A 60 -6.31 56.86 24.67
C ALA A 60 -5.25 55.76 24.68
N ALA A 61 -4.32 55.89 25.61
CA ALA A 61 -3.45 54.79 26.01
C ALA A 61 -4.32 53.64 26.52
N ARG A 62 -4.33 52.52 25.80
CA ARG A 62 -4.76 51.23 26.34
C ARG A 62 -3.83 50.12 25.84
N ALA A 63 -3.03 49.66 26.80
CA ALA A 63 -2.49 48.32 26.99
C ALA A 63 -2.11 47.53 25.74
N SER A 64 -0.81 47.29 25.58
CA SER A 64 -0.31 46.08 24.93
C SER A 64 -1.04 44.87 25.52
N ALA A 65 -1.99 44.33 24.76
CA ALA A 65 -2.35 42.94 24.93
C ALA A 65 -1.09 42.16 24.56
N ALA A 66 -0.38 41.70 25.60
CA ALA A 66 0.57 40.61 25.47
C ALA A 66 -0.18 39.48 24.74
N GLY A 67 0.14 39.34 23.46
CA GLY A 67 -0.44 38.31 22.61
C GLY A 67 -0.24 36.98 23.32
N ALA A 68 -1.36 36.26 23.45
CA ALA A 68 -1.49 34.96 24.06
C ALA A 68 -0.20 34.15 23.96
N GLY A 69 0.29 33.67 25.10
CA GLY A 69 1.32 32.66 25.15
C GLY A 69 0.89 31.48 24.29
N GLY A 70 1.33 31.49 23.04
CA GLY A 70 1.31 30.32 22.19
C GLY A 70 2.06 29.27 22.98
N ALA A 71 1.44 28.10 23.18
CA ALA A 71 2.17 26.94 23.64
C ALA A 71 3.51 26.91 22.87
N PRO A 72 4.66 26.76 23.56
CA PRO A 72 5.94 26.75 22.87
C PRO A 72 5.80 25.78 21.71
N ALA A 73 6.08 26.24 20.48
CA ALA A 73 6.05 25.38 19.31
C ALA A 73 6.84 24.14 19.69
N ALA A 74 6.14 23.00 19.84
CA ALA A 74 6.72 21.84 20.47
C ALA A 74 8.03 21.54 19.76
N ALA A 75 9.14 21.57 20.51
CA ALA A 75 10.46 21.38 19.93
C ALA A 75 10.43 20.07 19.14
N LEU A 76 10.81 20.15 17.87
CA LEU A 76 10.78 18.98 17.00
C LEU A 76 11.72 17.90 17.55
N PRO A 77 11.38 16.61 17.40
CA PRO A 77 12.26 15.55 17.82
C PRO A 77 13.58 15.61 17.05
N ALA A 78 14.69 15.22 17.69
CA ALA A 78 15.99 15.17 17.03
C ALA A 78 16.05 14.07 15.94
N ALA A 79 15.26 13.02 16.10
CA ALA A 79 15.15 11.93 15.14
C ALA A 79 13.76 11.27 15.15
N LEU A 80 13.39 10.67 14.02
CA LEU A 80 12.27 9.74 13.88
C LEU A 80 12.80 8.35 13.54
N LEU A 81 12.36 7.35 14.31
CA LEU A 81 12.69 5.95 14.12
C LEU A 81 11.43 5.22 13.65
N PHE A 82 11.45 4.69 12.43
CA PHE A 82 10.34 3.94 11.85
C PHE A 82 10.60 2.44 11.96
N ASP A 83 9.62 1.68 12.39
CA ASP A 83 9.61 0.25 12.05
C ASP A 83 9.29 0.08 10.56
N CYS A 84 9.62 -1.08 10.00
CA CYS A 84 9.36 -1.44 8.61
C CYS A 84 7.95 -2.05 8.49
N ASP A 85 7.77 -3.22 9.11
CA ASP A 85 6.56 -4.03 8.98
C ASP A 85 5.38 -3.44 9.76
N GLY A 86 4.28 -3.15 9.07
CA GLY A 86 3.09 -2.54 9.65
C GLY A 86 3.21 -1.04 9.94
N VAL A 87 4.38 -0.43 9.70
CA VAL A 87 4.60 1.02 9.90
C VAL A 87 4.87 1.73 8.58
N LEU A 88 5.95 1.38 7.85
CA LEU A 88 6.19 1.93 6.52
C LEU A 88 5.24 1.30 5.50
N VAL A 89 5.06 -0.02 5.60
CA VAL A 89 4.31 -0.84 4.65
C VAL A 89 3.48 -1.85 5.42
N ASP A 90 2.24 -2.10 4.99
CA ASP A 90 1.42 -3.21 5.50
C ASP A 90 1.85 -4.54 4.86
N THR A 91 2.99 -5.09 5.27
CA THR A 91 3.58 -6.31 4.66
C THR A 91 2.69 -7.54 4.82
N GLU A 92 1.91 -7.63 5.89
CA GLU A 92 0.91 -8.70 6.06
C GLU A 92 -0.26 -8.57 5.08
N LYS A 93 -0.90 -7.40 5.02
CA LYS A 93 -2.11 -7.15 4.23
C LYS A 93 -1.83 -7.08 2.73
N ASP A 94 -0.77 -6.38 2.34
CA ASP A 94 -0.46 -6.05 0.94
C ASP A 94 0.68 -6.91 0.37
N GLY A 95 1.38 -7.68 1.20
CA GLY A 95 2.44 -8.60 0.78
C GLY A 95 2.07 -10.07 0.97
N HIS A 96 2.08 -10.54 2.22
CA HIS A 96 1.88 -11.96 2.52
C HIS A 96 0.52 -12.47 2.09
N ARG A 97 -0.58 -11.75 2.38
CA ARG A 97 -1.93 -12.12 1.93
C ARG A 97 -2.03 -12.23 0.41
N ILE A 98 -1.48 -11.26 -0.31
CA ILE A 98 -1.46 -11.27 -1.78
C ILE A 98 -0.69 -12.49 -2.30
N SER A 99 0.48 -12.77 -1.72
CA SER A 99 1.31 -13.92 -2.12
C SER A 99 0.63 -15.27 -1.85
N PHE A 100 -0.16 -15.37 -0.77
CA PHE A 100 -1.01 -16.54 -0.52
C PHE A 100 -2.07 -16.68 -1.61
N ASN A 101 -2.82 -15.61 -1.90
CA ASN A 101 -3.89 -15.63 -2.90
C ASN A 101 -3.36 -15.93 -4.31
N GLU A 102 -2.22 -15.36 -4.69
CA GLU A 102 -1.56 -15.70 -5.96
C GLU A 102 -1.15 -17.17 -6.02
N THR A 103 -0.60 -17.72 -4.92
CA THR A 103 -0.28 -19.15 -4.83
C THR A 103 -1.54 -20.02 -4.98
N PHE A 104 -2.64 -19.65 -4.34
CA PHE A 104 -3.89 -20.38 -4.43
C PHE A 104 -4.51 -20.30 -5.84
N ALA A 105 -4.37 -19.14 -6.50
CA ALA A 105 -4.79 -18.94 -7.88
C ALA A 105 -3.94 -19.75 -8.87
N GLU A 106 -2.60 -19.72 -8.77
CA GLU A 106 -1.69 -20.53 -9.59
C GLU A 106 -1.97 -22.03 -9.47
N ARG A 107 -2.41 -22.48 -8.29
CA ARG A 107 -2.77 -23.87 -8.01
C ARG A 107 -4.24 -24.17 -8.26
N GLU A 108 -5.02 -23.17 -8.71
CA GLU A 108 -6.45 -23.26 -9.03
C GLU A 108 -7.25 -23.90 -7.88
N LEU A 109 -7.00 -23.46 -6.65
CA LEU A 109 -7.64 -24.02 -5.45
C LEU A 109 -9.04 -23.45 -5.20
N GLY A 110 -9.42 -22.37 -5.88
CA GLY A 110 -10.70 -21.68 -5.66
C GLY A 110 -10.78 -21.00 -4.29
N VAL A 111 -9.64 -20.71 -3.66
CA VAL A 111 -9.55 -20.08 -2.34
C VAL A 111 -8.93 -18.70 -2.47
N SER A 112 -9.49 -17.73 -1.77
CA SER A 112 -8.95 -16.39 -1.63
C SER A 112 -9.22 -15.88 -0.22
N TRP A 113 -8.24 -15.19 0.36
CA TRP A 113 -8.36 -14.52 1.64
C TRP A 113 -8.49 -13.02 1.42
N ASP A 114 -9.65 -12.47 1.79
CA ASP A 114 -9.84 -11.04 1.92
C ASP A 114 -9.10 -10.49 3.16
N VAL A 115 -9.19 -9.19 3.38
CA VAL A 115 -8.43 -8.52 4.45
C VAL A 115 -8.97 -8.94 5.82
N GLU A 116 -10.28 -9.04 5.96
CA GLU A 116 -10.99 -9.38 7.19
C GLU A 116 -10.68 -10.82 7.62
N LEU A 117 -10.82 -11.79 6.71
CA LEU A 117 -10.49 -13.19 6.96
C LEU A 117 -9.00 -13.36 7.26
N TYR A 118 -8.13 -12.67 6.52
CA TYR A 118 -6.70 -12.75 6.78
C TYR A 118 -6.36 -12.21 8.16
N GLY A 119 -7.01 -11.14 8.61
CA GLY A 119 -6.87 -10.59 9.96
C GLY A 119 -7.22 -11.60 11.05
N GLU A 120 -8.27 -12.40 10.87
CA GLU A 120 -8.61 -13.48 11.78
C GLU A 120 -7.58 -14.62 11.74
N LEU A 121 -7.10 -14.96 10.54
CA LEU A 121 -6.08 -15.98 10.33
C LEU A 121 -4.70 -15.59 10.88
N LEU A 122 -4.40 -14.29 11.03
CA LEU A 122 -3.16 -13.80 11.65
C LEU A 122 -3.02 -14.20 13.12
N LYS A 123 -4.13 -14.49 13.81
CA LYS A 123 -4.13 -15.01 15.19
C LYS A 123 -3.51 -16.40 15.28
N ILE A 124 -3.41 -17.11 14.16
CA ILE A 124 -2.73 -18.40 14.05
C ILE A 124 -1.28 -18.13 13.62
N GLY A 125 -0.35 -18.55 14.47
CA GLY A 125 1.08 -18.41 14.21
C GLY A 125 1.54 -19.33 13.08
N GLY A 126 2.40 -18.82 12.20
CA GLY A 126 3.03 -19.60 11.12
C GLY A 126 2.16 -19.75 9.86
N GLY A 127 2.80 -19.62 8.70
CA GLY A 127 2.09 -19.63 7.40
C GLY A 127 1.54 -21.00 7.01
N LYS A 128 2.22 -22.09 7.40
CA LYS A 128 1.77 -23.47 7.13
C LYS A 128 0.58 -23.83 8.01
N GLU A 129 0.73 -23.55 9.29
CA GLU A 129 -0.24 -23.80 10.35
C GLU A 129 -1.53 -23.04 10.06
N ARG A 130 -1.43 -21.79 9.60
CA ARG A 130 -2.55 -20.97 9.14
C ARG A 130 -3.33 -21.61 7.98
N MET A 131 -2.65 -22.11 6.95
CA MET A 131 -3.32 -22.79 5.84
C MET A 131 -4.00 -24.09 6.30
N THR A 132 -3.30 -24.91 7.09
CA THR A 132 -3.84 -26.16 7.62
C THR A 132 -5.08 -25.92 8.48
N ALA A 133 -5.02 -24.95 9.40
CA ALA A 133 -6.14 -24.60 10.25
C ALA A 133 -7.34 -24.04 9.44
N HIS A 134 -7.07 -23.24 8.41
CA HIS A 134 -8.10 -22.74 7.51
C HIS A 134 -8.83 -23.89 6.80
N PHE A 135 -8.10 -24.78 6.11
CA PHE A 135 -8.71 -25.89 5.36
C PHE A 135 -9.37 -26.95 6.24
N ASN A 136 -8.89 -27.14 7.47
CA ASN A 136 -9.54 -28.01 8.45
C ASN A 136 -10.86 -27.42 8.98
N LYS A 137 -10.95 -26.09 9.11
CA LYS A 137 -12.16 -25.41 9.58
C LYS A 137 -13.20 -25.26 8.47
N THR A 138 -12.77 -25.06 7.23
CA THR A 138 -13.65 -24.90 6.06
C THR A 138 -13.80 -26.23 5.33
N VAL A 139 -13.19 -26.34 4.15
CA VAL A 139 -13.14 -27.55 3.33
C VAL A 139 -11.79 -27.57 2.63
N TRP A 140 -11.21 -28.76 2.52
CA TRP A 140 -10.01 -28.95 1.72
C TRP A 140 -10.32 -28.75 0.23
N PRO A 141 -9.45 -28.03 -0.53
CA PRO A 141 -9.64 -27.86 -1.97
C PRO A 141 -9.76 -29.20 -2.70
N ALA A 142 -10.54 -29.27 -3.79
CA ALA A 142 -10.74 -30.50 -4.54
C ALA A 142 -9.44 -31.10 -5.11
N LYS A 143 -8.43 -30.26 -5.37
CA LYS A 143 -7.10 -30.65 -5.83
C LYS A 143 -6.14 -31.06 -4.70
N ALA A 144 -6.57 -30.96 -3.45
CA ALA A 144 -5.74 -31.36 -2.32
C ALA A 144 -5.73 -32.88 -2.15
N PRO A 145 -4.63 -33.46 -1.64
CA PRO A 145 -4.56 -34.87 -1.33
C PRO A 145 -5.55 -35.33 -0.25
N LYS A 146 -5.79 -36.65 -0.20
CA LYS A 146 -6.75 -37.26 0.74
C LYS A 146 -6.11 -37.70 2.05
N THR A 147 -4.84 -38.10 2.04
CA THR A 147 -4.13 -38.57 3.23
C THR A 147 -3.50 -37.40 3.98
N ASP A 148 -3.31 -37.55 5.28
CA ASP A 148 -2.79 -36.46 6.13
C ASP A 148 -1.29 -36.22 5.89
N GLU A 149 -0.54 -37.25 5.50
CA GLU A 149 0.87 -37.17 5.12
C GLU A 149 1.04 -36.35 3.83
N GLU A 150 0.28 -36.70 2.78
CA GLU A 150 0.33 -35.97 1.50
C GLU A 150 -0.17 -34.52 1.66
N ARG A 151 -1.14 -34.28 2.55
CA ARG A 151 -1.60 -32.93 2.89
C ARG A 151 -0.50 -32.09 3.53
N LYS A 152 0.32 -32.65 4.42
CA LYS A 152 1.45 -31.93 5.01
C LYS A 152 2.46 -31.51 3.95
N GLU A 153 2.79 -32.40 3.02
CA GLU A 153 3.68 -32.10 1.89
C GLU A 153 3.08 -31.07 0.94
N PHE A 154 1.78 -31.17 0.67
CA PHE A 154 1.05 -30.21 -0.14
C PHE A 154 1.11 -28.80 0.48
N ILE A 155 0.82 -28.66 1.78
CA ILE A 155 0.93 -27.39 2.51
C ILE A 155 2.37 -26.85 2.48
N ALA A 156 3.36 -27.71 2.66
CA ALA A 156 4.77 -27.31 2.56
C ALA A 156 5.09 -26.76 1.15
N SER A 157 4.58 -27.38 0.09
CA SER A 157 4.77 -26.93 -1.28
C SER A 157 4.10 -25.57 -1.55
N LEU A 158 2.89 -25.35 -1.03
CA LEU A 158 2.19 -24.06 -1.12
C LEU A 158 2.97 -22.97 -0.38
N HIS A 159 3.43 -23.25 0.84
CA HIS A 159 4.19 -22.29 1.62
C HIS A 159 5.52 -21.92 0.96
N LYS A 160 6.21 -22.90 0.36
CA LYS A 160 7.43 -22.67 -0.43
C LYS A 160 7.15 -21.72 -1.59
N ARG A 161 6.12 -22.03 -2.40
CA ARG A 161 5.75 -21.19 -3.56
C ARG A 161 5.32 -19.78 -3.14
N LYS A 162 4.54 -19.65 -2.06
CA LYS A 162 4.16 -18.36 -1.48
C LYS A 162 5.38 -17.54 -1.07
N THR A 163 6.40 -18.18 -0.50
CA THR A 163 7.64 -17.51 -0.11
C THR A 163 8.37 -16.97 -1.34
N GLU A 164 8.47 -17.75 -2.41
CA GLU A 164 9.08 -17.31 -3.67
C GLU A 164 8.34 -16.11 -4.28
N LEU A 165 7.01 -16.15 -4.34
CA LEU A 165 6.19 -15.05 -4.85
C LEU A 165 6.32 -13.78 -3.98
N PHE A 166 6.34 -13.94 -2.65
CA PHE A 166 6.55 -12.81 -1.74
C PHE A 166 7.91 -12.13 -1.95
N MET A 167 8.97 -12.91 -2.15
CA MET A 167 10.30 -12.36 -2.45
C MET A 167 10.30 -11.61 -3.79
N ALA A 168 9.65 -12.17 -4.82
CA ALA A 168 9.51 -11.51 -6.11
C ALA A 168 8.69 -10.21 -6.02
N LEU A 169 7.69 -10.15 -5.14
CA LEU A 169 6.89 -8.96 -4.90
C LEU A 169 7.73 -7.84 -4.25
N ILE A 170 8.56 -8.20 -3.27
CA ILE A 170 9.54 -7.28 -2.66
C ILE A 170 10.54 -6.77 -3.72
N GLU A 171 11.12 -7.67 -4.52
CA GLU A 171 12.11 -7.30 -5.56
C GLU A 171 11.54 -6.33 -6.58
N LYS A 172 10.27 -6.49 -6.95
CA LYS A 172 9.58 -5.59 -7.88
C LYS A 172 9.15 -4.26 -7.25
N LYS A 173 9.45 -4.02 -5.96
CA LYS A 173 9.04 -2.82 -5.20
C LYS A 173 7.54 -2.51 -5.29
N LEU A 174 6.70 -3.54 -5.28
CA LEU A 174 5.25 -3.38 -5.50
C LEU A 174 4.44 -3.09 -4.23
N LEU A 175 5.09 -2.97 -3.07
CA LEU A 175 4.40 -2.71 -1.82
C LEU A 175 4.18 -1.21 -1.61
N PRO A 176 2.92 -0.74 -1.46
CA PRO A 176 2.64 0.67 -1.25
C PRO A 176 3.04 1.10 0.16
N LEU A 177 3.53 2.34 0.29
CA LEU A 177 3.69 2.99 1.58
C LEU A 177 2.34 3.22 2.24
N ARG A 178 2.29 3.12 3.56
CA ARG A 178 1.10 3.45 4.33
C ARG A 178 0.77 4.94 4.17
N PRO A 179 -0.53 5.31 4.14
CA PRO A 179 -0.93 6.69 4.00
C PRO A 179 -0.28 7.60 5.04
N GLY A 180 0.30 8.71 4.59
CA GLY A 180 0.95 9.70 5.44
C GLY A 180 2.41 9.41 5.81
N VAL A 181 2.95 8.22 5.54
CA VAL A 181 4.36 7.89 5.80
C VAL A 181 5.28 8.78 4.96
N GLN A 182 5.08 8.83 3.65
CA GLN A 182 5.87 9.68 2.74
C GLN A 182 5.83 11.14 3.19
N ARG A 183 4.63 11.69 3.44
CA ARG A 183 4.44 13.06 3.94
C ARG A 183 5.23 13.32 5.22
N LEU A 184 5.16 12.41 6.19
CA LEU A 184 5.83 12.59 7.48
C LEU A 184 7.37 12.56 7.34
N ILE A 185 7.89 11.67 6.50
CA ILE A 185 9.33 11.60 6.20
C ILE A 185 9.79 12.89 5.52
N ASP A 186 9.07 13.36 4.50
CA ASP A 186 9.41 14.58 3.76
C ASP A 186 9.39 15.82 4.67
N GLU A 187 8.37 15.94 5.54
CA GLU A 187 8.28 17.03 6.52
C GLU A 187 9.40 16.98 7.57
N ALA A 188 9.80 15.79 8.01
CA ALA A 188 10.88 15.62 8.98
C ALA A 188 12.24 16.01 8.36
N LEU A 189 12.54 15.48 7.18
CA LEU A 189 13.76 15.80 6.45
C LEU A 189 13.84 17.29 6.11
N GLY A 190 12.73 17.89 5.66
CA GLY A 190 12.64 19.32 5.38
C GLY A 190 12.88 20.23 6.58
N LYS A 191 12.73 19.71 7.81
CA LYS A 191 12.98 20.42 9.07
C LYS A 191 14.30 20.02 9.74
N GLY A 192 15.16 19.25 9.06
CA GLY A 192 16.46 18.82 9.57
C GLY A 192 16.39 17.72 10.65
N VAL A 193 15.25 17.05 10.79
CA VAL A 193 15.09 15.90 11.70
C VAL A 193 15.71 14.66 11.06
N LYS A 194 16.52 13.92 11.82
CA LYS A 194 17.13 12.67 11.33
C LYS A 194 16.07 11.57 11.19
N VAL A 195 16.15 10.75 10.16
CA VAL A 195 15.23 9.62 9.97
C VAL A 195 16.00 8.32 9.88
N ALA A 196 15.56 7.29 10.59
CA ALA A 196 16.12 5.95 10.52
C ALA A 196 15.02 4.88 10.55
N VAL A 197 15.36 3.70 10.04
CA VAL A 197 14.49 2.51 10.09
C VAL A 197 15.09 1.52 11.09
N CYS A 198 14.26 1.00 11.99
CA CYS A 198 14.63 0.02 13.00
C CYS A 198 13.65 -1.16 12.89
N SER A 199 14.10 -2.29 12.36
CA SER A 199 13.26 -3.47 12.18
C SER A 199 13.97 -4.76 12.61
N THR A 200 13.17 -5.76 12.98
CA THR A 200 13.61 -7.14 13.23
C THR A 200 13.68 -7.97 11.94
N SER A 201 13.18 -7.43 10.83
CA SER A 201 13.19 -8.07 9.53
C SER A 201 14.55 -8.04 8.85
N ASN A 202 14.70 -8.88 7.83
CA ASN A 202 15.93 -8.95 7.03
C ASN A 202 16.23 -7.58 6.38
N GLU A 203 17.50 -7.15 6.42
CA GLU A 203 17.98 -5.91 5.78
C GLU A 203 17.49 -5.78 4.33
N LYS A 204 17.52 -6.89 3.57
CA LYS A 204 17.06 -6.88 2.17
C LYS A 204 15.60 -6.44 2.08
N ALA A 205 14.71 -7.01 2.88
CA ALA A 205 13.29 -6.66 2.88
C ALA A 205 13.07 -5.18 3.26
N CYS A 206 13.88 -4.65 4.18
CA CYS A 206 13.80 -3.25 4.61
C CYS A 206 14.36 -2.26 3.57
N ARG A 207 15.45 -2.62 2.89
CA ARG A 207 16.14 -1.72 1.93
C ARG A 207 15.35 -1.50 0.65
N PHE A 208 14.53 -2.47 0.24
CA PHE A 208 13.71 -2.33 -0.97
C PHE A 208 12.48 -1.44 -0.79
N GLN A 209 12.15 -1.08 0.45
CA GLN A 209 11.06 -0.17 0.79
C GLN A 209 11.50 1.31 0.87
N GLN A 210 12.79 1.59 0.60
CA GLN A 210 13.36 2.94 0.49
C GLN A 210 13.50 3.38 -0.99
#